data_AF-A0A0F8YB71-F1
#
_entry.id   AF-A0A0F8YB71-F1
#
_cell.length_a   1.000
_cell.length_b   1.000
_cell.length_c   1.000
_cell.angle_alpha   90.00
_cell.angle_beta   90.00
_cell.angle_gamma   90.00
#
_symmetry.space_group_name_H-M   'P 1'
#
loop_
_entity.id
_entity.type
_entity.pdbx_description
1 polymer ?
#
loop_
_entity_poly.entity_id
_entity_poly.type
_entity_poly.pdbx_seq_one_letter_code
_entity_poly.pdbx_strand_id
1 'polypeptide(L)' 'MEQITVRKIYIWLLLTINLLFAFVIGFTMPLLESVSFYNLGLVMIPLLIVLNYIIIDRFHYYIRHINDKRSIEDAET' A
#
# COMPACT_ATOMS: atom_id res chain seq x y z
N MET A 1 5.40 -21.21 -12.01
CA MET A 1 5.37 -19.77 -12.32
C MET A 1 4.09 -19.19 -11.72
N GLU A 2 4.02 -18.33 -10.71
CA GLU A 2 4.98 -17.72 -9.79
C GLU A 2 4.10 -17.21 -8.62
N GLN A 3 3.92 -17.95 -7.53
CA GLN A 3 3.10 -17.44 -6.39
C GLN A 3 3.61 -16.07 -5.89
N ILE A 4 4.90 -15.82 -6.07
CA ILE A 4 5.56 -14.55 -5.79
C ILE A 4 5.01 -13.44 -6.69
N THR A 5 4.79 -13.69 -7.99
CA THR A 5 4.31 -12.69 -8.96
C THR A 5 2.85 -12.36 -8.76
N VAL A 6 1.98 -13.34 -8.45
CA VAL A 6 0.56 -13.07 -8.14
C VAL A 6 0.44 -12.18 -6.90
N ARG A 7 1.26 -12.44 -5.86
CA ARG A 7 1.28 -11.63 -4.63
C ARG A 7 1.85 -10.24 -4.91
N LYS A 8 2.94 -10.14 -5.67
CA LYS A 8 3.52 -8.86 -6.08
C LYS A 8 2.50 -8.02 -6.85
N ILE A 9 1.75 -8.62 -7.77
CA ILE A 9 0.63 -7.99 -8.50
C ILE A 9 -0.44 -7.49 -7.54
N TYR A 10 -0.81 -8.28 -6.52
CA TYR A 10 -1.82 -7.88 -5.53
C TYR A 10 -1.40 -6.66 -4.70
N ILE A 11 -0.15 -6.63 -4.23
CA ILE A 11 0.40 -5.43 -3.55
C ILE A 11 0.43 -4.23 -4.50
N TRP A 12 0.84 -4.44 -5.75
CA TRP A 12 0.87 -3.37 -6.75
C TRP A 12 -0.53 -2.80 -7.03
N LEU A 13 -1.54 -3.68 -7.09
CA LEU A 13 -2.95 -3.32 -7.23
C LEU A 13 -3.43 -2.47 -6.04
N LEU A 14 -3.15 -2.91 -4.81
CA LEU A 14 -3.46 -2.18 -3.57
C LEU A 14 -2.81 -0.79 -3.55
N LEU A 15 -1.54 -0.70 -3.94
CA LEU A 15 -0.82 0.57 -4.02
C LEU A 15 -1.43 1.51 -5.06
N THR A 16 -1.77 0.98 -6.23
CA THR A 16 -2.39 1.75 -7.32
C THR A 16 -3.76 2.27 -6.91
N ILE A 17 -4.57 1.45 -6.25
CA ILE A 17 -5.87 1.86 -5.71
C ILE A 17 -5.69 2.95 -4.65
N ASN A 18 -4.74 2.80 -3.72
CA ASN A 18 -4.46 3.82 -2.70
C ASN A 18 -4.02 5.15 -3.32
N LEU A 19 -3.20 5.10 -4.38
CA LEU A 19 -2.76 6.27 -5.11
C LEU A 19 -3.91 6.94 -5.89
N LEU A 20 -4.81 6.14 -6.45
CA LEU A 20 -6.03 6.62 -7.10
C LEU A 20 -6.93 7.35 -6.09
N PHE A 21 -7.08 6.82 -4.87
CA PHE A 21 -7.80 7.51 -3.79
C PHE A 21 -7.12 8.83 -3.41
N ALA A 22 -5.80 8.85 -3.26
CA ALA A 22 -5.06 10.09 -2.99
C ALA A 22 -5.30 11.14 -4.08
N PHE A 23 -5.27 10.73 -5.36
CA PHE A 23 -5.51 11.60 -6.49
C PHE A 23 -6.94 12.16 -6.50
N VAL A 24 -7.95 11.31 -6.32
CA VAL A 24 -9.35 11.73 -6.25
C VAL A 24 -9.58 12.67 -5.07
N ILE A 25 -9.00 12.39 -3.89
CA ILE A 25 -9.10 13.28 -2.72
C ILE A 25 -8.46 14.64 -3.01
N GLY A 26 -7.26 14.67 -3.58
CA GLY A 26 -6.59 15.93 -3.93
C GLY A 26 -7.34 16.72 -5.00
N PHE A 27 -7.95 16.03 -5.97
CA PHE A 27 -8.75 16.65 -7.03
C PHE A 27 -10.10 17.16 -6.53
N THR A 28 -10.76 16.37 -5.68
CA THR A 28 -12.06 16.73 -5.09
C THR A 28 -11.92 17.71 -3.95
N MET A 29 -10.70 17.91 -3.43
CA MET A 29 -10.41 18.88 -2.39
C MET A 29 -10.98 20.22 -2.84
N PRO A 30 -10.44 21.01 -3.79
CA PRO A 30 -10.87 22.39 -4.06
C PRO A 30 -12.37 22.64 -4.28
N LEU A 31 -13.17 21.60 -4.55
CA LEU A 31 -14.62 21.65 -4.74
C LEU A 31 -15.43 21.63 -3.43
N LEU A 32 -14.85 21.27 -2.29
CA LEU A 32 -15.50 21.20 -0.98
C LEU A 32 -15.62 22.58 -0.30
N GLU A 33 -16.57 23.45 -0.64
CA GLU A 33 -16.79 24.85 -0.14
C GLU A 33 -16.77 25.15 1.40
N SER A 34 -16.30 24.23 2.25
CA SER A 34 -16.19 24.36 3.70
C SER A 34 -14.90 25.05 4.17
N VAL A 35 -15.05 25.93 5.16
CA VAL A 35 -13.95 26.56 5.93
C VAL A 35 -13.01 25.53 6.60
N SER A 36 -13.47 24.28 6.77
CA SER A 36 -12.71 23.16 7.34
C SER A 36 -11.80 22.44 6.32
N PHE A 37 -11.64 23.01 5.13
CA PHE A 37 -10.84 22.49 4.03
C PHE A 37 -9.44 22.00 4.43
N TYR A 38 -8.70 22.88 5.09
CA TYR A 38 -7.32 22.63 5.47
C TYR A 38 -7.23 21.52 6.50
N ASN A 39 -8.20 21.43 7.43
CA ASN A 39 -8.23 20.37 8.44
C ASN A 39 -8.47 18.99 7.82
N LEU A 40 -9.31 18.91 6.79
CA LEU A 40 -9.59 17.64 6.10
C LEU A 40 -8.38 17.10 5.34
N GLY A 41 -7.69 17.96 4.58
CA GLY A 41 -6.46 17.54 3.89
C GLY A 41 -5.32 17.22 4.85
N LEU A 42 -5.21 18.00 5.93
CA LEU A 42 -4.22 17.76 6.97
C LEU A 42 -4.41 16.41 7.66
N VAL A 43 -5.64 15.88 7.75
CA VAL A 43 -5.89 14.53 8.28
C VAL A 43 -5.77 13.45 7.19
N MET A 44 -6.23 13.72 5.97
CA MET A 44 -6.22 12.74 4.88
C MET A 44 -4.82 12.41 4.36
N ILE A 45 -3.93 13.40 4.24
CA ILE A 45 -2.56 13.19 3.75
C ILE A 45 -1.76 12.25 4.67
N PRO A 46 -1.70 12.46 6.00
CA PRO A 46 -1.05 11.51 6.91
C PRO A 46 -1.68 10.13 6.87
N LEU A 47 -3.01 10.03 6.77
CA LEU A 47 -3.70 8.76 6.71
C LEU A 47 -3.29 7.93 5.47
N LEU A 48 -3.16 8.61 4.32
CA LEU A 48 -2.68 8.00 3.07
C LEU A 48 -1.22 7.52 3.21
N ILE A 49 -0.36 8.29 3.87
CA ILE A 49 1.04 7.92 4.14
C ILE A 49 1.11 6.69 5.05
N VAL A 50 0.36 6.68 6.15
CA VAL A 50 0.30 5.55 7.09
C VAL A 50 -0.20 4.30 6.39
N LEU A 51 -1.26 4.42 5.57
CA LEU A 51 -1.79 3.30 4.82
C LEU A 51 -0.76 2.75 3.82
N ASN A 52 -0.02 3.63 3.14
CA ASN A 52 1.07 3.23 2.25
C ASN A 52 2.17 2.47 3.02
N TYR A 53 2.55 2.97 4.19
CA TYR A 53 3.55 2.34 5.05
C TYR A 53 3.11 0.95 5.51
N ILE A 54 1.86 0.78 5.95
CA ILE A 54 1.31 -0.52 6.38
C ILE A 54 1.33 -1.54 5.23
N ILE A 55 1.00 -1.11 3.99
CA ILE A 55 1.04 -1.97 2.81
C ILE A 55 2.48 -2.45 2.54
N ILE A 56 3.47 -1.55 2.64
CA ILE A 56 4.89 -1.86 2.43
C ILE A 56 5.43 -2.78 3.54
N ASP A 57 5.11 -2.49 4.80
CA ASP A 57 5.54 -3.29 5.94
C ASP A 57 5.02 -4.73 5.83
N ARG A 58 3.73 -4.88 5.55
CA ARG A 58 3.11 -6.19 5.32
C ARG A 58 3.71 -6.91 4.12
N PHE A 59 4.08 -6.18 3.06
CA PHE A 59 4.77 -6.75 1.90
C PHE A 59 6.15 -7.28 2.27
N HIS A 60 6.94 -6.50 3.01
CA HIS A 60 8.28 -6.89 3.45
C HIS A 60 8.22 -8.15 4.33
N TYR A 61 7.29 -8.18 5.28
CA TYR A 61 7.03 -9.35 6.12
C TYR A 61 6.71 -10.59 5.26
N TYR A 62 5.83 -10.45 4.27
CA TYR A 62 5.44 -11.54 3.39
C TYR A 62 6.61 -12.06 2.53
N ILE A 63 7.43 -11.18 1.97
CA ILE A 63 8.61 -11.58 1.17
C ILE A 63 9.61 -12.32 2.04
N ARG A 64 9.91 -11.81 3.23
CA ARG A 64 10.89 -12.42 4.13
C ARG A 64 10.46 -13.83 4.53
N HIS A 65 9.19 -14.03 4.85
CA HIS A 65 8.67 -15.34 5.24
C HIS A 65 8.66 -16.37 4.09
N ILE A 66 8.52 -15.91 2.83
CA ILE A 66 8.59 -16.80 1.66
C ILE A 66 10.04 -17.21 1.39
N ASN A 67 10.98 -16.26 1.44
CA ASN A 67 12.40 -16.57 1.25
C ASN A 67 12.89 -17.58 2.29
N ASP A 68 12.52 -17.41 3.55
CA ASP A 68 12.91 -18.30 4.65
C ASP A 68 12.44 -19.75 4.43
N LYS A 69 11.18 -19.94 4.01
CA LYS A 69 10.65 -21.27 3.66
C LYS A 69 11.40 -21.91 2.50
N ARG A 70 11.75 -21.13 1.48
CA ARG A 70 12.45 -21.64 0.29
C ARG A 70 13.86 -22.10 0.63
N SER A 71 14.59 -21.34 1.46
CA SER A 71 15.92 -21.72 1.93
C SER A 71 15.94 -22.99 2.80
N ILE A 72 14.83 -23.33 3.46
CA ILE A 72 14.71 -24.57 4.24
C ILE A 72 14.46 -25.77 3.30
N GLU A 73 13.56 -25.63 2.33
CA GLU A 73 13.34 -26.68 1.30
C GLU A 73 14.62 -26.98 0.50
N ASP A 74 15.36 -25.94 0.10
CA ASP A 74 16.61 -26.09 -0.67
C ASP A 74 17.75 -26.72 0.16
N ALA A 75 17.65 -26.72 1.50
CA ALA A 75 18.65 -27.31 2.41
C ALA A 75 18.35 -28.77 2.79
N GLU A 76 17.12 -29.24 2.56
CA GLU A 76 16.70 -30.63 2.84
C GLU A 76 16.81 -31.57 1.61
N THR A 77 17.01 -31.04 0.41
CA THR A 77 17.27 -31.78 -0.85
C THR A 77 18.75 -31.83 -1.22
#